data_AF-A0A1G0V9T5-F1
#
_entry.id   AF-A0A1G0V9T5-F1
#
_cell.length_a   1.000
_cell.length_b   1.000
_cell.length_c   1.000
_cell.angle_alpha   90.00
_cell.angle_beta   90.00
_cell.angle_gamma   90.00
#
_symmetry.space_group_name_H-M   'P 1'
#
loop_
_entity.id
_entity.type
_entity.pdbx_description
1 polymer ?
#
loop_
_entity_poly.entity_id
_entity_poly.type
_entity_poly.pdbx_seq_one_letter_code
_entity_poly.pdbx_strand_id
1 'polypeptide(L)'
;MSELVLYTKYLIIVGVIVWLITPIRQYKTRYFWFFLTLGLADPIAIIVGKSFNLVIAQLYVPLDILFFFSVIEYKKIKAYKILFYLTIVGIGTYSFFHFWEYGSYFFTTVLFFVLVILIKQSFQFIVERGSIHIFHAVLIFYQALNVFKSLALLLNFSTGVWFFFISNVVQILLGIFFALYREDDPRFLVRVMEAKQVTD
;
A
#
# COMPACT_ATOMS: atom_id res chain seq x y z
N MET A 1 -3.96 -4.88 -32.50
CA MET A 1 -3.84 -4.78 -31.03
C MET A 1 -4.99 -5.58 -30.45
N SER A 2 -4.75 -6.60 -29.61
CA SER A 2 -5.84 -7.44 -29.09
C SER A 2 -6.75 -6.67 -28.14
N GLU A 3 -8.05 -6.99 -28.11
CA GLU A 3 -9.03 -6.33 -27.24
C GLU A 3 -8.61 -6.36 -25.76
N LEU A 4 -7.98 -7.46 -25.32
CA LEU A 4 -7.44 -7.62 -23.96
C LEU A 4 -6.42 -6.52 -23.58
N VAL A 5 -5.57 -6.12 -24.51
CA VAL A 5 -4.58 -5.05 -24.28
C VAL A 5 -5.28 -3.70 -24.12
N LEU A 6 -6.34 -3.46 -24.89
CA LEU A 6 -7.14 -2.24 -24.78
C LEU A 6 -7.87 -2.17 -23.43
N TYR A 7 -8.54 -3.25 -23.01
CA TYR A 7 -9.21 -3.32 -21.71
C TYR A 7 -8.26 -3.12 -20.54
N THR A 8 -7.07 -3.70 -20.62
CA THR A 8 -6.03 -3.54 -19.58
C THR A 8 -5.59 -2.08 -19.46
N LYS A 9 -5.43 -1.36 -20.59
CA LYS A 9 -5.10 0.07 -20.57
C LYS A 9 -6.19 0.91 -19.90
N TYR A 10 -7.46 0.66 -20.23
CA TYR A 10 -8.57 1.38 -19.60
C TYR A 10 -8.63 1.12 -18.09
N LEU A 11 -8.46 -0.14 -17.65
CA LEU A 11 -8.41 -0.47 -16.22
C LEU A 11 -7.30 0.27 -15.49
N ILE A 12 -6.10 0.35 -16.07
CA ILE A 12 -4.98 1.10 -15.47
C ILE A 12 -5.34 2.58 -15.33
N ILE A 13 -5.88 3.21 -16.38
CA ILE A 13 -6.26 4.63 -16.33
C ILE A 13 -7.33 4.89 -15.27
N VAL A 14 -8.38 4.06 -15.23
CA VAL A 14 -9.43 4.16 -14.21
C VAL A 14 -8.85 3.99 -12.81
N GLY A 15 -7.96 3.00 -12.63
CA GLY A 15 -7.25 2.80 -11.38
C GLY A 15 -6.46 4.03 -10.92
N VAL A 16 -5.65 4.61 -11.80
CA VAL A 16 -4.88 5.82 -11.50
C VAL A 16 -5.79 6.98 -11.06
N ILE A 17 -6.90 7.21 -11.78
CA ILE A 17 -7.84 8.29 -11.44
C ILE A 17 -8.45 8.05 -10.06
N VAL A 18 -8.93 6.83 -9.78
CA VAL A 18 -9.52 6.48 -8.49
C VAL A 18 -8.51 6.70 -7.36
N TRP A 19 -7.29 6.20 -7.52
CA TRP A 19 -6.26 6.32 -6.49
C TRP A 19 -5.74 7.75 -6.28
N LEU A 20 -5.80 8.62 -7.29
CA LEU A 20 -5.48 10.04 -7.14
C LEU A 20 -6.53 10.81 -6.33
N ILE A 21 -7.79 10.38 -6.36
CA ILE A 21 -8.87 11.01 -5.58
C ILE A 21 -8.77 10.62 -4.09
N THR A 22 -8.35 9.39 -3.80
CA THR A 22 -8.25 8.85 -2.44
C THR A 22 -7.48 9.75 -1.45
N PRO A 23 -6.25 10.23 -1.72
CA PRO A 23 -5.55 11.11 -0.78
C PRO A 23 -6.27 12.43 -0.53
N ILE A 24 -7.01 12.97 -1.51
CA ILE A 24 -7.82 14.18 -1.33
C ILE A 24 -8.90 13.91 -0.27
N ARG A 25 -9.58 12.75 -0.37
CA ARG A 25 -10.58 12.34 0.62
C ARG A 25 -9.99 12.11 2.01
N GLN A 26 -8.80 11.51 2.05
CA GLN A 26 -8.09 11.14 3.28
C GLN A 26 -7.23 12.28 3.84
N TYR A 27 -7.41 13.51 3.37
CA TYR A 27 -6.64 14.64 3.87
C TYR A 27 -6.82 14.81 5.38
N LYS A 28 -5.71 15.03 6.09
CA LYS A 28 -5.61 15.13 7.56
C LYS A 28 -6.01 13.86 8.35
N THR A 29 -6.26 12.72 7.70
CA THR A 29 -6.43 11.45 8.43
C THR A 29 -5.08 10.79 8.70
N ARG A 30 -5.08 9.79 9.57
CA ARG A 30 -3.86 9.03 9.94
C ARG A 30 -3.15 8.44 8.71
N TYR A 31 -3.91 7.97 7.73
CA TYR A 31 -3.39 7.28 6.54
C TYR A 31 -3.25 8.20 5.32
N PHE A 32 -3.31 9.53 5.50
CA PHE A 32 -3.15 10.48 4.39
C PHE A 32 -1.89 10.20 3.55
N TRP A 33 -0.73 10.10 4.21
CA TRP A 33 0.56 9.89 3.53
C TRP A 33 0.62 8.54 2.82
N PHE A 34 -0.01 7.51 3.39
CA PHE A 34 -0.16 6.21 2.75
C PHE A 34 -0.93 6.32 1.43
N PHE A 35 -2.10 6.95 1.45
CA PHE A 35 -2.89 7.11 0.23
C PHE A 35 -2.25 8.09 -0.77
N LEU A 36 -1.48 9.07 -0.29
CA LEU A 36 -0.77 10.00 -1.16
C LEU A 36 0.35 9.31 -1.93
N THR A 37 1.20 8.57 -1.23
CA THR A 37 2.28 7.79 -1.87
C THR A 37 1.71 6.77 -2.84
N LEU A 38 0.62 6.09 -2.45
CA LEU A 38 -0.07 5.12 -3.31
C LEU A 38 -0.67 5.76 -4.57
N GLY A 39 -1.39 6.87 -4.44
CA GLY A 39 -2.04 7.54 -5.58
C GLY A 39 -1.06 8.21 -6.55
N LEU A 40 0.09 8.65 -6.04
CA LEU A 40 1.12 9.30 -6.87
C LEU A 40 2.15 8.33 -7.46
N ALA A 41 2.23 7.09 -6.97
CA ALA A 41 3.25 6.13 -7.40
C ALA A 41 3.24 5.92 -8.92
N ASP A 42 2.08 5.59 -9.50
CA ASP A 42 1.97 5.33 -10.94
C ASP A 42 2.27 6.57 -11.80
N PRO A 43 1.67 7.76 -11.57
CA PRO A 43 2.02 8.96 -12.31
C PRO A 43 3.52 9.32 -12.22
N ILE A 44 4.11 9.24 -11.02
CA ILE A 44 5.53 9.56 -10.82
C ILE A 44 6.40 8.56 -11.58
N ALA A 45 6.16 7.27 -11.44
CA ALA A 45 6.93 6.22 -12.12
C ALA A 45 6.85 6.38 -13.65
N ILE A 46 5.67 6.69 -14.19
CA ILE A 46 5.50 6.91 -15.63
C ILE A 46 6.23 8.17 -16.12
N ILE A 47 6.07 9.30 -15.42
CA ILE A 47 6.68 10.57 -15.81
C ILE A 47 8.21 10.49 -15.72
N VAL A 48 8.74 10.01 -14.59
CA VAL A 48 10.18 9.90 -14.36
C VAL A 48 10.78 8.83 -15.28
N GLY A 49 10.13 7.67 -15.42
CA GLY A 49 10.62 6.58 -16.27
C GLY A 49 10.78 7.02 -17.72
N LYS A 50 9.79 7.76 -18.25
CA LYS A 50 9.86 8.33 -19.61
C LYS A 50 10.87 9.47 -19.74
N SER A 51 11.00 10.33 -18.74
CA SER A 51 11.88 11.50 -18.81
C SER A 51 13.37 11.12 -18.75
N PHE A 52 13.70 10.04 -18.01
CA PHE A 52 15.08 9.61 -17.78
C PHE A 52 15.45 8.28 -18.45
N ASN A 53 14.56 7.71 -19.28
CA ASN A 53 14.73 6.40 -19.92
C ASN A 53 15.01 5.26 -18.91
N LEU A 54 14.37 5.31 -17.75
CA LEU A 54 14.46 4.27 -16.73
C LEU A 54 13.35 3.24 -16.91
N VAL A 55 13.60 2.01 -16.44
CA VAL A 55 12.56 0.97 -16.39
C VAL A 55 11.50 1.43 -15.39
N ILE A 56 10.25 1.60 -15.82
CA ILE A 56 9.16 2.09 -14.94
C ILE A 56 9.04 1.23 -13.67
N ALA A 57 9.17 -0.09 -13.80
CA ALA A 57 9.13 -1.02 -12.68
C ALA A 57 10.27 -0.80 -11.65
N GLN A 58 11.44 -0.35 -12.09
CA GLN A 58 12.59 -0.03 -11.23
C GLN A 58 12.30 1.16 -10.31
N LEU A 59 11.48 2.10 -10.75
CA LEU A 59 11.10 3.28 -9.98
C LEU A 59 10.15 2.95 -8.80
N TYR A 60 9.51 1.79 -8.80
CA TYR A 60 8.73 1.37 -7.64
C TYR A 60 9.62 1.13 -6.41
N VAL A 61 10.88 0.72 -6.57
CA VAL A 61 11.79 0.50 -5.42
C VAL A 61 11.91 1.73 -4.50
N PRO A 62 12.29 2.92 -4.97
CA PRO A 62 12.31 4.11 -4.11
C PRO A 62 10.90 4.55 -3.67
N LEU A 63 9.85 4.33 -4.48
CA LEU A 63 8.48 4.64 -4.10
C LEU A 63 7.98 3.73 -2.96
N ASP A 64 8.39 2.47 -2.94
CA ASP A 64 8.07 1.50 -1.89
C ASP A 64 8.74 1.87 -0.57
N ILE A 65 9.96 2.40 -0.62
CA ILE A 65 10.62 2.96 0.56
C ILE A 65 9.78 4.09 1.14
N LEU A 66 9.29 5.02 0.31
CA LEU A 66 8.40 6.09 0.75
C LEU A 66 7.07 5.54 1.28
N PHE A 67 6.50 4.55 0.61
CA PHE A 67 5.29 3.86 1.01
C PHE A 67 5.45 3.19 2.39
N PHE A 68 6.58 2.54 2.65
CA PHE A 68 6.92 1.98 3.95
C PHE A 68 6.97 3.05 5.04
N PHE A 69 7.66 4.16 4.78
CA PHE A 69 7.75 5.26 5.74
C PHE A 69 6.43 5.99 5.97
N SER A 70 5.48 5.89 5.04
CA SER A 70 4.15 6.50 5.15
C SER A 70 3.26 5.88 6.25
N VAL A 71 3.54 4.64 6.67
CA VAL A 71 2.76 3.92 7.69
C VAL A 71 3.43 3.85 9.06
N ILE A 72 4.69 4.28 9.16
CA ILE A 72 5.45 4.21 10.41
C ILE A 72 5.04 5.33 11.37
N GLU A 73 4.85 4.98 12.64
CA GLU A 73 4.75 5.96 13.73
C GLU A 73 6.13 6.33 14.28
N TYR A 74 6.52 7.60 14.15
CA TYR A 74 7.83 8.11 14.58
C TYR A 74 7.93 8.42 16.08
N LYS A 75 7.08 7.83 16.93
CA LYS A 75 7.12 8.06 18.38
C LYS A 75 8.32 7.34 19.02
N LYS A 76 9.14 8.09 19.77
CA LYS A 76 10.28 7.60 20.56
C LYS A 76 11.22 6.71 19.72
N ILE A 77 11.91 7.32 18.75
CA ILE A 77 12.87 6.63 17.88
C ILE A 77 14.11 6.25 18.70
N LYS A 78 14.39 4.95 18.79
CA LYS A 78 15.60 4.39 19.42
C LYS A 78 16.62 4.04 18.35
N ALA A 79 17.90 3.96 18.71
CA ALA A 79 19.00 3.68 17.76
C ALA A 79 18.78 2.43 16.90
N TYR A 80 18.28 1.33 17.46
CA TYR A 80 18.01 0.11 16.68
C TYR A 80 16.93 0.30 15.60
N LYS A 81 15.96 1.19 15.81
CA LYS A 81 14.94 1.53 14.79
C LYS A 81 15.58 2.33 13.66
N ILE A 82 16.45 3.27 13.98
CA ILE A 82 17.21 4.05 12.99
C ILE A 82 18.05 3.10 12.14
N LEU A 83 18.79 2.18 12.79
CA LEU A 83 19.58 1.18 12.09
C LEU A 83 18.71 0.32 11.17
N PHE A 84 17.55 -0.14 11.64
CA PHE A 84 16.60 -0.89 10.82
C PHE A 84 16.10 -0.08 9.60
N TYR A 85 15.78 1.20 9.77
CA TYR A 85 15.36 2.07 8.67
C TYR A 85 16.49 2.31 7.66
N LEU A 86 17.71 2.53 8.13
CA LEU A 86 18.90 2.64 7.28
C LEU A 86 19.15 1.35 6.52
N THR A 87 18.96 0.17 7.14
CA THR A 87 19.05 -1.12 6.45
C THR A 87 18.01 -1.24 5.34
N ILE A 88 16.74 -0.85 5.57
CA ILE A 88 15.71 -0.86 4.52
C ILE A 88 16.11 0.06 3.36
N VAL A 89 16.58 1.27 3.64
CA VAL A 89 17.04 2.22 2.61
C VAL A 89 18.26 1.66 1.86
N GLY A 90 19.21 1.06 2.57
CA GLY A 90 20.42 0.46 1.99
C GLY A 90 20.11 -0.71 1.07
N ILE A 91 19.27 -1.65 1.54
CA ILE A 91 18.80 -2.79 0.72
C ILE A 91 17.99 -2.27 -0.47
N GLY A 92 17.09 -1.30 -0.28
CA GLY A 92 16.30 -0.71 -1.36
C GLY A 92 17.19 -0.06 -2.42
N THR A 93 18.22 0.69 -2.01
CA THR A 93 19.19 1.29 -2.92
C THR A 93 19.95 0.20 -3.70
N TYR A 94 20.41 -0.85 -3.03
CA TYR A 94 21.07 -1.98 -3.67
C TYR A 94 20.15 -2.68 -4.69
N SER A 95 18.90 -2.95 -4.32
CA SER A 95 17.87 -3.53 -5.18
C SER A 95 17.51 -2.63 -6.35
N PHE A 96 17.58 -1.30 -6.22
CA PHE A 96 17.35 -0.37 -7.33
C PHE A 96 18.41 -0.53 -8.42
N PHE A 97 19.70 -0.66 -8.05
CA PHE A 97 20.78 -0.85 -9.00
C PHE A 97 20.86 -2.28 -9.56
N HIS A 98 20.36 -3.28 -8.81
CA HIS A 98 20.28 -4.69 -9.21
C HIS A 98 18.81 -5.13 -9.34
N PHE A 99 18.06 -4.37 -10.13
CA PHE A 99 16.60 -4.49 -10.21
C PHE A 99 16.12 -5.85 -10.69
N TRP A 100 16.79 -6.43 -11.69
CA TRP A 100 16.37 -7.69 -12.30
C TRP A 100 16.50 -8.87 -11.35
N GLU A 101 17.48 -8.83 -10.45
CA GLU A 101 17.75 -9.88 -9.48
C GLU A 101 16.97 -9.70 -8.19
N TYR A 102 16.88 -8.46 -7.68
CA TYR A 102 16.43 -8.20 -6.31
C TYR A 102 15.23 -7.24 -6.18
N GLY A 103 14.81 -6.58 -7.26
CA GLY A 103 13.74 -5.58 -7.23
C GLY A 103 12.41 -6.15 -6.78
N SER A 104 11.96 -7.25 -7.38
CA SER A 104 10.70 -7.91 -7.04
C SER A 104 10.68 -8.44 -5.60
N TYR A 105 11.80 -9.03 -5.12
CA TYR A 105 11.90 -9.52 -3.75
C TYR A 105 11.81 -8.39 -2.72
N PHE A 106 12.49 -7.27 -2.99
CA PHE A 106 12.43 -6.08 -2.16
C PHE A 106 11.00 -5.53 -2.10
N PHE A 107 10.36 -5.35 -3.25
CA PHE A 107 8.96 -4.91 -3.35
C PHE A 107 8.02 -5.78 -2.51
N THR A 108 8.08 -7.10 -2.68
CA THR A 108 7.24 -8.03 -1.90
C THR A 108 7.50 -7.92 -0.40
N THR A 109 8.77 -7.79 0.00
CA THR A 109 9.17 -7.67 1.41
C THR A 109 8.63 -6.38 2.03
N VAL A 110 8.71 -5.25 1.31
CA VAL A 110 8.15 -3.98 1.77
C VAL A 110 6.63 -4.09 1.92
N LEU A 111 5.92 -4.62 0.93
CA LEU A 111 4.47 -4.83 1.02
C LEU A 111 4.08 -5.69 2.23
N PHE A 112 4.87 -6.72 2.51
CA PHE A 112 4.66 -7.58 3.68
C PHE A 112 4.88 -6.82 5.00
N PHE A 113 5.94 -6.01 5.11
CA PHE A 113 6.14 -5.19 6.31
C PHE A 113 5.03 -4.17 6.51
N VAL A 114 4.56 -3.53 5.44
CA VAL A 114 3.41 -2.62 5.51
C VAL A 114 2.17 -3.35 6.01
N LEU A 115 1.89 -4.57 5.52
CA LEU A 115 0.79 -5.40 6.02
C LEU A 115 0.90 -5.66 7.52
N VAL A 116 2.07 -6.09 7.99
CA VAL A 116 2.32 -6.37 9.42
C VAL A 116 2.11 -5.11 10.27
N ILE A 117 2.57 -3.96 9.79
CA ILE A 117 2.37 -2.67 10.48
C ILE A 117 0.88 -2.34 10.57
N LEU A 118 0.13 -2.44 9.47
CA LEU A 118 -1.30 -2.13 9.44
C LEU A 118 -2.11 -3.06 10.36
N ILE A 119 -1.79 -4.36 10.36
CA ILE A 119 -2.39 -5.34 11.27
C ILE A 119 -2.13 -4.95 12.72
N LYS A 120 -0.88 -4.66 13.07
CA LYS A 120 -0.52 -4.23 14.43
C LYS A 120 -1.30 -2.97 14.83
N GLN A 121 -1.39 -1.97 13.95
CA GLN A 121 -2.10 -0.71 14.23
C GLN A 121 -3.60 -0.94 14.45
N SER A 122 -4.22 -1.82 13.67
CA SER A 122 -5.62 -2.22 13.85
C SER A 122 -5.84 -2.93 15.19
N PHE A 123 -4.95 -3.85 15.58
CA PHE A 123 -5.00 -4.50 16.90
C PHE A 123 -4.83 -3.49 18.04
N GLN A 124 -3.89 -2.55 17.94
CA GLN A 124 -3.74 -1.50 18.94
C GLN A 124 -5.01 -0.65 19.07
N PHE A 125 -5.64 -0.31 17.94
CA PHE A 125 -6.92 0.40 17.95
C PHE A 125 -8.02 -0.38 18.67
N ILE A 126 -8.12 -1.69 18.42
CA ILE A 126 -9.10 -2.57 19.10
C ILE A 126 -8.84 -2.61 20.61
N VAL A 127 -7.57 -2.74 21.03
CA VAL A 127 -7.19 -2.79 22.45
C VAL A 127 -7.48 -1.46 23.15
N GLU A 128 -7.19 -0.33 22.51
CA GLU A 128 -7.38 1.00 23.10
C GLU A 128 -8.84 1.48 23.10
N ARG A 129 -9.63 1.13 22.07
CA ARG A 129 -10.99 1.63 21.88
C ARG A 129 -12.09 0.60 22.14
N GLY A 130 -11.76 -0.68 22.25
CA GLY A 130 -12.74 -1.77 22.39
C GLY A 130 -13.60 -1.99 21.13
N SER A 131 -13.20 -1.44 19.99
CA SER A 131 -13.96 -1.47 18.74
C SER A 131 -13.11 -1.84 17.54
N ILE A 132 -13.68 -2.63 16.63
CA ILE A 132 -13.11 -2.89 15.31
C ILE A 132 -13.46 -1.74 14.38
N HIS A 133 -12.48 -1.27 13.61
CA HIS A 133 -12.67 -0.26 12.59
C HIS A 133 -12.79 -0.92 11.21
N ILE A 134 -13.97 -0.86 10.57
CA ILE A 134 -14.20 -1.49 9.25
C ILE A 134 -13.22 -0.93 8.21
N PHE A 135 -12.95 0.38 8.22
CA PHE A 135 -11.93 0.97 7.34
C PHE A 135 -10.56 0.28 7.45
N HIS A 136 -10.09 -0.02 8.67
CA HIS A 136 -8.80 -0.70 8.86
C HIS A 136 -8.86 -2.14 8.35
N ALA A 137 -9.98 -2.84 8.52
CA ALA A 137 -10.16 -4.18 7.98
C ALA A 137 -10.09 -4.20 6.44
N VAL A 138 -10.77 -3.25 5.78
CA VAL A 138 -10.73 -3.09 4.32
C VAL A 138 -9.31 -2.72 3.85
N LEU A 139 -8.60 -1.88 4.59
CA LEU A 139 -7.21 -1.49 4.32
C LEU A 139 -6.24 -2.68 4.44
N ILE A 140 -6.40 -3.51 5.48
CA ILE A 140 -5.62 -4.74 5.64
C ILE A 140 -5.91 -5.71 4.49
N PHE A 141 -7.18 -5.88 4.11
CA PHE A 141 -7.55 -6.72 2.98
C PHE A 141 -6.93 -6.24 1.66
N TYR A 142 -6.99 -4.93 1.39
CA TYR A 142 -6.31 -4.31 0.26
C TYR A 142 -4.81 -4.62 0.25
N GLN A 143 -4.14 -4.43 1.39
CA GLN A 143 -2.70 -4.67 1.48
C GLN A 143 -2.33 -6.16 1.37
N ALA A 144 -3.15 -7.05 1.93
CA ALA A 144 -2.98 -8.49 1.77
C ALA A 144 -3.09 -8.89 0.29
N LEU A 145 -4.05 -8.33 -0.45
CA LEU A 145 -4.20 -8.55 -1.88
C LEU A 145 -2.94 -8.12 -2.66
N ASN A 146 -2.31 -6.99 -2.31
CA ASN A 146 -1.03 -6.56 -2.89
C ASN A 146 0.09 -7.57 -2.61
N VAL A 147 0.20 -8.07 -1.37
CA VAL A 147 1.20 -9.10 -1.02
C VAL A 147 0.98 -10.37 -1.84
N PHE A 148 -0.26 -10.87 -1.93
CA PHE A 148 -0.58 -12.06 -2.72
C PHE A 148 -0.30 -11.86 -4.21
N LYS A 149 -0.63 -10.69 -4.77
CA LYS A 149 -0.31 -10.32 -6.16
C LYS A 149 1.19 -10.34 -6.43
N SER A 150 1.97 -9.77 -5.52
CA SER A 150 3.42 -9.73 -5.60
C SER A 150 4.05 -11.13 -5.49
N LEU A 151 3.56 -11.96 -4.56
CA LEU A 151 3.97 -13.36 -4.42
C LEU A 151 3.62 -14.20 -5.65
N ALA A 152 2.43 -14.01 -6.23
CA ALA A 152 2.02 -14.75 -7.43
C ALA A 152 2.94 -14.44 -8.63
N LEU A 153 3.43 -13.20 -8.73
CA LEU A 153 4.41 -12.79 -9.73
C LEU A 153 5.78 -13.43 -9.46
N LEU A 154 6.27 -13.41 -8.21
CA LEU A 154 7.54 -14.04 -7.83
C LEU A 154 7.56 -15.56 -8.09
N LEU A 155 6.43 -16.23 -7.84
CA LEU A 155 6.29 -17.67 -7.99
C LEU A 155 5.92 -18.09 -9.43
N ASN A 156 5.80 -17.13 -10.37
CA ASN A 156 5.47 -17.37 -11.77
C ASN A 156 4.22 -18.26 -11.97
N PHE A 157 3.13 -17.96 -11.25
CA PHE A 157 1.87 -18.70 -11.42
C PHE A 157 1.35 -18.59 -12.86
N SER A 158 1.04 -19.73 -13.48
CA SER A 158 0.59 -19.82 -14.88
C SER A 158 -0.74 -19.09 -15.16
N THR A 159 -1.56 -18.87 -14.13
CA THR A 159 -2.81 -18.10 -14.19
C THR A 159 -2.63 -16.59 -13.96
N GLY A 160 -1.38 -16.11 -13.98
CA GLY A 160 -0.99 -14.75 -13.59
C GLY A 160 -1.77 -13.63 -14.30
N VAL A 161 -2.15 -13.81 -15.57
CA VAL A 161 -2.92 -12.80 -16.33
C VAL A 161 -4.33 -12.60 -15.75
N TRP A 162 -5.06 -13.70 -15.49
CA TRP A 162 -6.40 -13.64 -14.91
C TRP A 162 -6.36 -13.13 -13.48
N PHE A 163 -5.39 -13.58 -12.69
CA PHE A 163 -5.21 -13.10 -11.33
C PHE A 163 -4.88 -11.61 -11.29
N PHE A 164 -4.04 -11.12 -12.22
CA PHE A 164 -3.74 -9.69 -12.36
C PHE A 164 -5.00 -8.88 -12.71
N PHE A 165 -5.82 -9.35 -13.64
CA PHE A 165 -7.05 -8.66 -14.05
C PHE A 165 -8.06 -8.59 -12.89
N ILE A 166 -8.37 -9.72 -12.27
CA ILE A 166 -9.33 -9.81 -11.16
C ILE A 166 -8.86 -8.96 -9.97
N SER A 167 -7.57 -9.06 -9.62
CA SER A 167 -7.02 -8.26 -8.52
C SER A 167 -7.11 -6.76 -8.79
N ASN A 168 -6.84 -6.29 -10.01
CA ASN A 168 -7.00 -4.88 -10.36
C ASN A 168 -8.46 -4.40 -10.24
N VAL A 169 -9.42 -5.20 -10.68
CA VAL A 169 -10.85 -4.85 -10.53
C VAL A 169 -11.21 -4.72 -9.05
N VAL A 170 -10.82 -5.68 -8.23
CA VAL A 170 -11.03 -5.62 -6.77
C VAL A 170 -10.33 -4.39 -6.17
N GLN A 171 -9.10 -4.09 -6.57
CA GLN A 171 -8.37 -2.91 -6.11
C GLN A 171 -9.05 -1.60 -6.49
N ILE A 172 -9.64 -1.49 -7.68
CA ILE A 172 -10.42 -0.32 -8.09
C ILE A 172 -11.65 -0.16 -7.20
N LEU A 173 -12.39 -1.24 -6.92
CA LEU A 173 -13.55 -1.20 -6.01
C LEU A 173 -13.14 -0.76 -4.60
N LEU A 174 -12.01 -1.26 -4.10
CA LEU A 174 -11.45 -0.83 -2.81
C LEU A 174 -10.98 0.63 -2.85
N GLY A 175 -10.38 1.07 -3.95
CA GLY A 175 -10.01 2.47 -4.17
C GLY A 175 -11.23 3.39 -4.13
N ILE A 176 -12.33 3.01 -4.79
CA ILE A 176 -13.61 3.73 -4.74
C ILE A 176 -14.12 3.79 -3.30
N PHE A 177 -14.07 2.69 -2.55
CA PHE A 177 -14.41 2.69 -1.12
C PHE A 177 -13.59 3.74 -0.35
N PHE A 178 -12.26 3.76 -0.50
CA PHE A 178 -11.41 4.74 0.19
C PHE A 178 -11.57 6.19 -0.31
N ALA A 179 -12.01 6.38 -1.56
CA ALA A 179 -12.32 7.69 -2.12
C ALA A 179 -13.66 8.25 -1.62
N LEU A 180 -14.61 7.39 -1.24
CA LEU A 180 -15.92 7.80 -0.71
C LEU A 180 -15.91 7.96 0.82
N TYR A 181 -15.30 7.01 1.50
CA TYR A 181 -15.35 6.89 2.95
C TYR A 181 -14.05 7.33 3.61
N ARG A 182 -14.15 8.08 4.70
CA ARG A 182 -12.97 8.51 5.47
C ARG A 182 -12.71 7.57 6.63
N GLU A 183 -11.44 7.49 7.01
CA GLU A 183 -11.02 6.69 8.16
C GLU A 183 -11.60 7.21 9.49
N ASP A 184 -11.83 8.51 9.65
CA ASP A 184 -12.36 9.12 10.87
C ASP A 184 -13.90 9.06 10.98
N ASP A 185 -14.58 8.33 10.09
CA ASP A 185 -16.04 8.23 10.08
C ASP A 185 -16.54 7.25 11.16
N PRO A 186 -17.33 7.73 12.15
CA PRO A 186 -17.77 6.91 13.28
C PRO A 186 -18.68 5.75 12.88
N ARG A 187 -19.29 5.78 11.69
CA ARG A 187 -20.16 4.71 11.20
C ARG A 187 -19.42 3.39 10.97
N PHE A 188 -18.10 3.42 10.89
CA PHE A 188 -17.26 2.22 10.71
C PHE A 188 -16.79 1.58 12.01
N LEU A 189 -17.25 2.07 13.17
CA LEU A 189 -16.90 1.52 14.47
C LEU A 189 -17.89 0.43 14.87
N VAL A 190 -17.40 -0.80 15.00
CA VAL A 190 -18.16 -1.93 15.56
C VAL A 190 -17.60 -2.21 16.96
N ARG A 191 -18.41 -2.02 18.00
CA ARG A 191 -18.00 -2.32 19.38
C ARG A 191 -17.91 -3.83 19.58
N VAL A 192 -16.82 -4.28 20.19
CA VAL A 192 -16.55 -5.73 20.40
C VAL A 192 -16.17 -6.02 21.85
N MET A 193 -15.69 -5.02 22.61
CA MET A 193 -15.36 -5.14 24.02
C MET A 193 -15.86 -3.91 24.79
N GLU A 194 -16.24 -4.09 26.05
CA GLU A 194 -16.38 -2.95 26.96
C GLU A 194 -14.98 -2.35 27.19
N ALA A 195 -14.79 -1.10 26.76
CA ALA A 195 -13.53 -0.42 26.97
C ALA A 195 -13.28 -0.31 28.48
N LYS A 196 -12.18 -0.89 28.98
CA LYS A 196 -11.71 -0.58 30.34
C LYS A 196 -11.49 0.92 30.39
N GLN A 197 -12.23 1.62 31.24
CA GLN A 197 -11.95 3.01 31.58
C GLN A 197 -10.52 3.04 32.13
N VAL A 198 -9.58 3.53 31.34
CA VAL A 198 -8.25 3.88 31.85
C VAL A 198 -8.48 5.16 32.64
N THR A 199 -8.69 5.02 33.94
CA THR A 199 -8.57 6.13 34.89
C THR A 199 -7.13 6.63 34.83
N ASP A 200 -7.00 7.92 34.54
CA ASP A 200 -5.74 8.67 34.43
C ASP A 200 -4.79 8.46 35.63
#